data_AF-A0A351IP56-F1
#
_entry.id   AF-A0A351IP56-F1
#
_cell.length_a   1.000
_cell.length_b   1.000
_cell.length_c   1.000
_cell.angle_alpha   90.00
_cell.angle_beta   90.00
_cell.angle_gamma   90.00
#
_symmetry.space_group_name_H-M   'P 1'
#
loop_
_entity.id
_entity.type
_entity.pdbx_description
1 polymer ?
#
loop_
_entity_poly.entity_id
_entity_poly.type
_entity_poly.pdbx_seq_one_letter_code
_entity_poly.pdbx_strand_id
1 'polypeptide(L)'
;MKFLFFCLKIAFIIFAFIKVAKFCEEKSDKFRLGRIFSSLDYNPLWMTRPLVEQEKRELDAIFNQKFTYFASGGQCYAFLSADGKSVIKFFKHHRRTLPQWILALPLPAALAEKRQVRLEKKRAKLKRDFASYKLSFENLAEETGVLFIHLNKTATLKKRIKIIDKLHIEHEVPLDQVEFVVQRRAELVYPHLSRLIQRGDLEGAKSAVRSLVSLIVKRSCKGIYDEDARIHRNFGFIDGRPLIIDVGRLVFDPSQKDPHVYQRDVRRITERFKNWLQKKNPQLSSVLEEEIESLL
;
A
#
# COMPACT_ATOMS: atom_id res chain seq x y z
N MET A 1 -17.09 52.67 -5.28
CA MET A 1 -15.69 52.30 -5.63
C MET A 1 -14.88 51.74 -4.45
N LYS A 2 -14.70 52.45 -3.32
CA LYS A 2 -13.83 51.97 -2.20
C LYS A 2 -14.23 50.60 -1.63
N PHE A 3 -15.52 50.35 -1.46
CA PHE A 3 -16.05 49.04 -0.99
C PHE A 3 -15.73 47.90 -1.97
N LEU A 4 -15.88 48.12 -3.27
CA LEU A 4 -15.56 47.12 -4.30
C LEU A 4 -14.06 46.76 -4.28
N PHE A 5 -13.17 47.75 -4.18
CA PHE A 5 -11.73 47.50 -4.05
C PHE A 5 -11.39 46.74 -2.76
N PHE A 6 -12.09 47.00 -1.66
CA PHE A 6 -11.93 46.26 -0.42
C PHE A 6 -12.35 44.78 -0.57
N CYS A 7 -13.52 44.52 -1.16
CA CYS A 7 -13.97 43.16 -1.45
C CYS A 7 -13.01 42.41 -2.39
N LEU A 8 -12.49 43.08 -3.42
CA LEU A 8 -11.50 42.50 -4.34
C LEU A 8 -10.18 42.14 -3.63
N LYS A 9 -9.70 42.99 -2.71
CA LYS A 9 -8.53 42.68 -1.88
C LYS A 9 -8.75 41.45 -1.00
N ILE A 10 -9.90 41.35 -0.33
CA ILE A 10 -10.24 40.17 0.49
C ILE A 10 -10.31 38.92 -0.39
N ALA A 11 -11.00 38.98 -1.53
CA ALA A 11 -11.11 37.86 -2.46
C ALA A 11 -9.72 37.41 -2.95
N PHE A 12 -8.84 38.35 -3.26
CA PHE A 12 -7.46 38.06 -3.65
C PHE A 12 -6.67 37.39 -2.51
N ILE A 13 -6.77 37.87 -1.27
CA ILE A 13 -6.11 37.26 -0.11
C ILE A 13 -6.60 35.83 0.10
N ILE A 14 -7.92 35.60 0.06
CA ILE A 14 -8.50 34.26 0.19
C ILE A 14 -8.00 33.35 -0.94
N PHE A 15 -8.00 33.85 -2.17
CA PHE A 15 -7.50 33.10 -3.32
C PHE A 15 -6.01 32.75 -3.18
N ALA A 16 -5.18 33.71 -2.81
CA ALA A 16 -3.76 33.52 -2.57
C ALA A 16 -3.52 32.49 -1.46
N PHE A 17 -4.25 32.58 -0.35
CA PHE A 17 -4.17 31.62 0.75
C PHE A 17 -4.55 30.20 0.29
N ILE A 18 -5.63 30.04 -0.49
CA ILE A 18 -6.01 28.75 -1.07
C ILE A 18 -4.93 28.21 -2.00
N LYS A 19 -4.31 29.07 -2.82
CA LYS A 19 -3.24 28.68 -3.74
C LYS A 19 -1.98 28.24 -3.01
N VAL A 20 -1.55 28.98 -1.99
CA VAL A 20 -0.43 28.61 -1.11
C VAL A 20 -0.72 27.30 -0.40
N ALA A 21 -1.92 27.12 0.16
CA ALA A 21 -2.30 25.88 0.82
C ALA A 21 -2.26 24.67 -0.13
N LYS A 22 -2.78 24.81 -1.35
CA LYS A 22 -2.71 23.76 -2.39
C LYS A 22 -1.27 23.45 -2.78
N PHE A 23 -0.44 24.48 -2.97
CA PHE A 23 0.98 24.31 -3.26
C PHE A 23 1.70 23.52 -2.15
N CYS A 24 1.50 23.89 -0.89
CA CYS A 24 2.06 23.16 0.25
C CYS A 24 1.60 21.70 0.29
N GLU A 25 0.31 21.44 0.00
CA GLU A 25 -0.19 20.08 -0.08
C GLU A 25 0.43 19.25 -1.22
N GLU A 26 0.68 19.86 -2.38
CA GLU A 26 1.34 19.18 -3.49
C GLU A 26 2.82 18.90 -3.18
N LYS A 27 3.51 19.87 -2.56
CA LYS A 27 4.92 19.70 -2.18
C LYS A 27 5.12 18.67 -1.07
N SER A 28 4.14 18.47 -0.19
CA SER A 28 4.20 17.44 0.85
C SER A 28 3.55 16.10 0.48
N ASP A 29 3.08 15.93 -0.77
CA ASP A 29 2.21 14.80 -1.18
C ASP A 29 1.03 14.57 -0.22
N LYS A 30 0.52 15.69 0.31
CA LYS A 30 -0.56 15.76 1.29
C LYS A 30 -0.18 15.09 2.61
N PHE A 31 1.09 14.86 2.91
CA PHE A 31 1.50 14.38 4.23
C PHE A 31 1.36 15.50 5.26
N ARG A 32 0.87 15.11 6.44
CA ARG A 32 0.87 15.87 7.70
C ARG A 32 0.89 14.85 8.82
N LEU A 33 1.61 15.11 9.91
CA LEU A 33 1.71 14.18 11.03
C LEU A 33 0.32 13.74 11.54
N GLY A 34 -0.61 14.68 11.77
CA GLY A 34 -1.97 14.35 12.21
C GLY A 34 -2.81 13.49 11.23
N ARG A 35 -2.38 13.27 9.98
CA ARG A 35 -3.09 12.42 9.00
C ARG A 35 -2.84 10.93 9.18
N ILE A 36 -1.82 10.55 9.96
CA ILE A 36 -1.50 9.16 10.31
C ILE A 36 -2.05 8.73 11.67
N PHE A 37 -2.53 9.69 12.47
CA PHE A 37 -3.20 9.39 13.72
C PHE A 37 -4.69 9.16 13.50
N SER A 38 -5.23 8.24 14.28
CA SER A 38 -6.63 7.86 14.24
C SER A 38 -7.29 8.05 15.61
N SER A 39 -8.62 8.15 15.62
CA SER A 39 -9.43 7.98 16.82
C SER A 39 -10.16 6.62 16.78
N LEU A 40 -9.56 5.62 16.14
CA LEU A 40 -10.15 4.28 16.10
C LEU A 40 -10.04 3.63 17.48
N ASP A 41 -11.12 2.98 17.87
CA ASP A 41 -11.19 2.14 19.06
C ASP A 41 -10.60 0.76 18.79
N TYR A 42 -10.29 0.05 19.86
CA TYR A 42 -9.87 -1.34 19.79
C TYR A 42 -10.90 -2.20 19.06
N ASN A 43 -10.42 -3.09 18.19
CA ASN A 43 -11.27 -4.05 17.49
C ASN A 43 -10.63 -5.45 17.48
N PRO A 44 -11.32 -6.49 18.00
CA PRO A 44 -10.77 -7.84 18.04
C PRO A 44 -10.48 -8.43 16.65
N LEU A 45 -11.20 -7.98 15.60
CA LEU A 45 -10.95 -8.43 14.23
C LEU A 45 -9.59 -7.97 13.69
N TRP A 46 -9.01 -6.92 14.28
CA TRP A 46 -7.71 -6.36 13.93
C TRP A 46 -6.56 -6.96 14.72
N MET A 47 -6.84 -7.81 15.71
CA MET A 47 -5.79 -8.61 16.36
C MET A 47 -5.15 -9.53 15.36
N THR A 48 -3.84 -9.73 15.52
CA THR A 48 -3.03 -10.61 14.70
C THR A 48 -2.36 -11.67 15.54
N ARG A 49 -1.82 -12.69 14.87
CA ARG A 49 -0.92 -13.64 15.55
C ARG A 49 0.23 -12.91 16.26
N PRO A 50 0.70 -13.44 17.41
CA PRO A 50 1.90 -12.92 18.05
C PRO A 50 3.13 -13.13 17.17
N LEU A 51 4.12 -12.25 17.35
CA LEU A 51 5.43 -12.38 16.72
C LEU A 51 6.28 -13.41 17.45
N VAL A 52 7.01 -14.22 16.70
CA VAL A 52 8.06 -15.07 17.28
C VAL A 52 9.32 -14.26 17.59
N GLU A 53 10.18 -14.76 18.48
CA GLU A 53 11.38 -14.02 18.94
C GLU A 53 12.28 -13.54 17.80
N GLN A 54 12.41 -14.33 16.73
CA GLN A 54 13.19 -13.92 15.57
C GLN A 54 12.59 -12.71 14.84
N GLU A 55 11.26 -12.68 14.66
CA GLU A 55 10.56 -11.56 14.04
C GLU A 55 10.65 -10.30 14.92
N LYS A 56 10.55 -10.46 16.25
CA LYS A 56 10.74 -9.34 17.19
C LYS A 56 12.12 -8.71 17.05
N ARG A 57 13.18 -9.53 17.01
CA ARG A 57 14.56 -9.05 16.81
C ARG A 57 14.73 -8.33 15.47
N GLU A 58 14.19 -8.88 14.39
CA GLU A 58 14.22 -8.24 13.06
C GLU A 58 13.51 -6.87 13.09
N LEU A 59 12.34 -6.79 13.72
CA LEU A 59 11.58 -5.54 13.83
C LEU A 59 12.25 -4.51 14.74
N ASP A 60 12.85 -4.93 15.85
CA ASP A 60 13.63 -4.04 16.72
C ASP A 60 14.79 -3.40 15.95
N ALA A 61 15.51 -4.18 15.13
CA ALA A 61 16.55 -3.65 14.26
C ALA A 61 16.00 -2.66 13.22
N ILE A 62 14.82 -2.94 12.65
CA ILE A 62 14.14 -2.04 11.70
C ILE A 62 13.71 -0.74 12.38
N PHE A 63 13.10 -0.79 13.57
CA PHE A 63 12.58 0.39 14.28
C PHE A 63 13.67 1.30 14.86
N ASN A 64 14.88 0.79 15.07
CA ASN A 64 16.02 1.60 15.48
C ASN A 64 16.58 2.48 14.35
N GLN A 65 16.10 2.30 13.11
CA GLN A 65 16.51 3.11 11.97
C GLN A 65 15.69 4.40 11.86
N LYS A 66 16.27 5.41 11.20
CA LYS A 66 15.50 6.54 10.66
C LYS A 66 14.77 6.11 9.40
N PHE A 67 13.61 6.70 9.15
CA PHE A 67 12.83 6.46 7.94
C PHE A 67 12.62 7.76 7.15
N THR A 68 12.89 7.73 5.86
CA THR A 68 12.71 8.90 4.99
C THR A 68 11.50 8.71 4.08
N TYR A 69 10.74 9.78 3.84
CA TYR A 69 9.59 9.76 2.95
C TYR A 69 9.96 9.16 1.60
N PHE A 70 9.19 8.15 1.18
CA PHE A 70 9.46 7.38 -0.02
C PHE A 70 8.36 7.57 -1.06
N ALA A 71 7.10 7.38 -0.66
CA ALA A 71 5.98 7.47 -1.59
C ALA A 71 4.63 7.69 -0.86
N SER A 72 3.61 8.04 -1.63
CA SER A 72 2.25 8.28 -1.13
C SER A 72 1.24 7.57 -2.03
N GLY A 73 0.57 6.56 -1.48
CA GLY A 73 -0.41 5.74 -2.20
C GLY A 73 -1.87 6.13 -1.91
N GLY A 74 -2.82 5.29 -2.34
CA GLY A 74 -4.23 5.48 -2.05
C GLY A 74 -4.57 5.40 -0.56
N GLN A 75 -3.91 4.47 0.15
CA GLN A 75 -4.22 4.07 1.52
C GLN A 75 -3.16 4.53 2.53
N CYS A 76 -1.88 4.55 2.16
CA CYS A 76 -0.77 4.78 3.09
C CYS A 76 0.24 5.81 2.59
N TYR A 77 0.96 6.43 3.52
CA TYR A 77 2.25 7.08 3.27
C TYR A 77 3.35 6.05 3.55
N ALA A 78 4.32 5.93 2.66
CA ALA A 78 5.43 4.99 2.76
C ALA A 78 6.72 5.74 3.09
N PHE A 79 7.46 5.23 4.06
CA PHE A 79 8.77 5.73 4.46
C PHE A 79 9.78 4.59 4.41
N LEU A 80 10.94 4.86 3.82
CA LEU A 80 12.00 3.91 3.57
C LEU A 80 13.02 3.95 4.72
N SER A 81 13.41 2.78 5.22
CA SER A 81 14.47 2.64 6.22
C SER A 81 15.81 3.16 5.71
N ALA A 82 16.70 3.55 6.62
CA ALA A 82 18.02 4.10 6.29
C ALA A 82 18.88 3.13 5.46
N ASP A 83 18.78 1.82 5.71
CA ASP A 83 19.45 0.77 4.92
C ASP A 83 18.81 0.50 3.54
N GLY A 84 17.67 1.12 3.25
CA GLY A 84 16.94 0.97 2.00
C GLY A 84 16.25 -0.39 1.81
N LYS A 85 16.19 -1.27 2.83
CA LYS A 85 15.68 -2.65 2.74
C LYS A 85 14.23 -2.82 3.18
N SER A 86 13.71 -1.92 4.00
CA SER A 86 12.35 -2.01 4.56
C SER A 86 11.56 -0.72 4.39
N VAL A 87 10.25 -0.86 4.31
CA VAL A 87 9.31 0.26 4.20
C VAL A 87 8.31 0.17 5.35
N ILE A 88 8.17 1.25 6.11
CA ILE A 88 7.05 1.44 7.02
C ILE A 88 5.97 2.27 6.34
N LYS A 89 4.73 1.75 6.38
CA LYS A 89 3.56 2.34 5.74
C LYS A 89 2.58 2.78 6.83
N PHE A 90 2.31 4.08 6.92
CA PHE A 90 1.32 4.66 7.82
C PHE A 90 0.00 4.92 7.10
N PHE A 91 -1.11 4.55 7.72
CA PHE A 91 -2.42 4.68 7.11
C PHE A 91 -2.93 6.13 7.03
N LYS A 92 -3.68 6.45 5.98
CA LYS A 92 -4.28 7.78 5.74
C LYS A 92 -5.64 7.91 6.40
N HIS A 93 -5.68 8.18 7.70
CA HIS A 93 -6.95 8.22 8.45
C HIS A 93 -7.90 9.33 8.00
N HIS A 94 -7.38 10.48 7.54
CA HIS A 94 -8.23 11.55 6.96
C HIS A 94 -9.08 11.09 5.75
N ARG A 95 -8.67 10.03 5.04
CA ARG A 95 -9.47 9.44 3.95
C ARG A 95 -10.54 8.48 4.46
N ARG A 96 -10.43 8.01 5.70
CA ARG A 96 -11.25 6.96 6.32
C ARG A 96 -12.17 7.44 7.43
N THR A 97 -12.00 8.67 7.91
CA THR A 97 -12.90 9.32 8.88
C THR A 97 -13.50 10.59 8.28
N LEU A 98 -14.52 11.13 8.94
CA LEU A 98 -14.95 12.52 8.73
C LEU A 98 -14.29 13.40 9.80
N PRO A 99 -14.00 14.67 9.50
CA PRO A 99 -13.61 15.65 10.52
C PRO A 99 -14.66 15.73 11.63
N GLN A 100 -14.20 15.86 12.88
CA GLN A 100 -15.09 15.90 14.06
C GLN A 100 -16.12 17.02 14.00
N TRP A 101 -15.76 18.19 13.46
CA TRP A 101 -16.72 19.29 13.29
C TRP A 101 -17.86 18.97 12.31
N ILE A 102 -17.63 18.13 11.30
CA ILE A 102 -18.69 17.67 10.39
C ILE A 102 -19.65 16.72 11.12
N LEU A 103 -19.13 15.94 12.08
CA LEU A 103 -19.93 15.04 12.90
C LEU A 103 -20.77 15.81 13.92
N ALA A 104 -20.21 16.87 14.50
CA ALA A 104 -20.88 17.71 15.48
C ALA A 104 -21.95 18.65 14.90
N LEU A 105 -21.93 18.91 13.59
CA LEU A 105 -22.87 19.86 12.97
C LEU A 105 -24.31 19.32 13.01
N PRO A 106 -25.30 20.06 13.55
CA PRO A 106 -26.70 19.69 13.40
C PRO A 106 -27.13 19.95 11.95
N LEU A 107 -27.46 18.88 11.21
CA LEU A 107 -27.83 18.95 9.81
C LEU A 107 -29.32 18.59 9.63
N PRO A 108 -30.04 19.24 8.69
CA PRO A 108 -31.36 18.79 8.26
C PRO A 108 -31.34 17.31 7.87
N ALA A 109 -32.48 16.61 8.01
CA ALA A 109 -32.58 15.15 7.87
C ALA A 109 -31.90 14.60 6.60
N ALA A 110 -32.18 15.18 5.43
CA ALA A 110 -31.59 14.74 4.16
C ALA A 110 -30.05 14.89 4.11
N LEU A 111 -29.48 15.91 4.77
CA LEU A 111 -28.04 16.10 4.86
C LEU A 111 -27.40 15.19 5.92
N ALA A 112 -28.10 14.94 7.02
CA ALA A 112 -27.69 13.97 8.03
C ALA A 112 -27.62 12.55 7.46
N GLU A 113 -28.61 12.15 6.66
CA GLU A 113 -28.63 10.86 5.96
C GLU A 113 -27.44 10.73 4.98
N LYS A 114 -27.19 11.74 4.15
CA LYS A 114 -26.01 11.77 3.27
C LYS A 114 -24.69 11.66 4.04
N ARG A 115 -24.60 12.28 5.22
CA ARG A 115 -23.43 12.15 6.12
C ARG A 115 -23.27 10.71 6.61
N GLN A 116 -24.36 10.07 6.99
CA GLN A 116 -24.37 8.69 7.48
C GLN A 116 -23.94 7.69 6.39
N VAL A 117 -24.52 7.78 5.18
CA VAL A 117 -24.11 6.95 4.04
C VAL A 117 -22.61 7.11 3.72
N ARG A 118 -22.10 8.34 3.81
CA ARG A 118 -20.67 8.62 3.61
C ARG A 118 -19.79 7.99 4.71
N LEU A 119 -20.25 7.99 5.95
CA LEU A 119 -19.56 7.34 7.07
C LEU A 119 -19.51 5.82 6.88
N GLU A 120 -20.62 5.21 6.49
CA GLU A 120 -20.71 3.76 6.23
C GLU A 120 -19.75 3.35 5.11
N LYS A 121 -19.74 4.07 3.98
CA LYS A 121 -18.78 3.82 2.89
C LYS A 121 -17.32 3.90 3.35
N LYS A 122 -17.01 4.88 4.22
CA LYS A 122 -15.67 5.04 4.80
C LYS A 122 -15.29 3.91 5.75
N ARG A 123 -16.23 3.49 6.62
CA ARG A 123 -16.07 2.35 7.55
C ARG A 123 -15.90 1.04 6.80
N ALA A 124 -16.72 0.78 5.77
CA ALA A 124 -16.61 -0.39 4.91
C ALA A 124 -15.25 -0.44 4.21
N LYS A 125 -14.77 0.70 3.69
CA LYS A 125 -13.44 0.78 3.08
C LYS A 125 -12.32 0.52 4.09
N LEU A 126 -12.38 1.07 5.30
CA LEU A 126 -11.41 0.78 6.37
C LEU A 126 -11.41 -0.72 6.71
N LYS A 127 -12.59 -1.32 6.90
CA LYS A 127 -12.73 -2.74 7.21
C LYS A 127 -12.10 -3.61 6.13
N ARG A 128 -12.38 -3.33 4.86
CA ARG A 128 -11.80 -4.05 3.72
C ARG A 128 -10.28 -3.89 3.67
N ASP A 129 -9.78 -2.65 3.77
CA ASP A 129 -8.34 -2.39 3.75
C ASP A 129 -7.64 -3.17 4.87
N PHE A 130 -8.12 -3.07 6.13
CA PHE A 130 -7.50 -3.75 7.28
C PHE A 130 -7.57 -5.28 7.18
N ALA A 131 -8.69 -5.82 6.71
CA ALA A 131 -8.82 -7.26 6.47
C ALA A 131 -7.79 -7.75 5.43
N SER A 132 -7.55 -6.97 4.38
CA SER A 132 -6.57 -7.27 3.34
C SER A 132 -5.13 -7.29 3.88
N TYR A 133 -4.74 -6.29 4.69
CA TYR A 133 -3.42 -6.27 5.34
C TYR A 133 -3.27 -7.41 6.35
N LYS A 134 -4.32 -7.73 7.11
CA LYS A 134 -4.31 -8.89 8.02
C LYS A 134 -4.10 -10.20 7.27
N LEU A 135 -4.87 -10.44 6.20
CA LEU A 135 -4.71 -11.58 5.32
C LEU A 135 -3.27 -11.67 4.75
N SER A 136 -2.68 -10.54 4.37
CA SER A 136 -1.31 -10.51 3.87
C SER A 136 -0.28 -10.96 4.91
N PHE A 137 -0.43 -10.55 6.17
CA PHE A 137 0.49 -10.90 7.25
C PHE A 137 0.31 -12.34 7.73
N GLU A 138 -0.94 -12.81 7.82
CA GLU A 138 -1.24 -14.11 8.40
C GLU A 138 -1.10 -15.26 7.39
N ASN A 139 -1.37 -15.00 6.10
CA ASN A 139 -1.44 -16.05 5.09
C ASN A 139 -0.45 -15.89 3.93
N LEU A 140 0.12 -14.69 3.74
CA LEU A 140 0.97 -14.34 2.61
C LEU A 140 2.26 -13.60 2.98
N ALA A 141 2.78 -13.77 4.20
CA ALA A 141 3.95 -13.01 4.66
C ALA A 141 5.16 -13.19 3.72
N GLU A 142 5.39 -14.41 3.24
CA GLU A 142 6.45 -14.73 2.27
C GLU A 142 6.19 -14.09 0.90
N GLU A 143 4.97 -14.22 0.38
CA GLU A 143 4.59 -13.75 -0.96
C GLU A 143 4.46 -12.23 -1.03
N THR A 144 4.32 -11.55 0.10
CA THR A 144 4.12 -10.10 0.18
C THR A 144 5.29 -9.38 0.81
N GLY A 145 6.18 -10.09 1.50
CA GLY A 145 7.24 -9.50 2.30
C GLY A 145 6.74 -8.67 3.48
N VAL A 146 5.48 -8.84 3.91
CA VAL A 146 4.94 -8.15 5.10
C VAL A 146 5.55 -8.77 6.35
N LEU A 147 6.26 -7.94 7.11
CA LEU A 147 6.99 -8.35 8.32
C LEU A 147 6.15 -8.15 9.58
N PHE A 148 5.33 -7.10 9.60
CA PHE A 148 4.50 -6.77 10.74
C PHE A 148 3.34 -5.88 10.35
N ILE A 149 2.21 -6.04 11.04
CA ILE A 149 1.11 -5.09 10.97
C ILE A 149 0.67 -4.73 12.39
N HIS A 150 0.38 -3.46 12.58
CA HIS A 150 -0.11 -2.89 13.82
C HIS A 150 -1.40 -2.15 13.51
N LEU A 151 -2.55 -2.76 13.82
CA LEU A 151 -3.87 -2.24 13.46
C LEU A 151 -4.69 -1.82 14.69
N ASN A 152 -4.32 -2.28 15.89
CA ASN A 152 -4.86 -1.84 17.16
C ASN A 152 -3.78 -1.05 17.90
N LYS A 153 -4.16 0.06 18.54
CA LYS A 153 -3.29 0.76 19.48
C LYS A 153 -2.98 -0.11 20.70
N THR A 154 -1.81 0.08 21.28
CA THR A 154 -1.32 -0.70 22.43
C THR A 154 -0.48 0.18 23.35
N ALA A 155 0.09 -0.40 24.40
CA ALA A 155 1.10 0.19 25.27
C ALA A 155 2.35 -0.72 25.42
N THR A 156 2.46 -1.76 24.58
CA THR A 156 3.45 -2.83 24.71
C THR A 156 4.63 -2.70 23.76
N LEU A 157 4.52 -1.98 22.64
CA LEU A 157 5.66 -1.79 21.74
C LEU A 157 6.70 -0.90 22.41
N LYS A 158 6.25 0.20 23.05
CA LYS A 158 7.08 1.20 23.72
C LYS A 158 8.19 1.75 22.82
N LYS A 159 7.89 1.89 21.52
CA LYS A 159 8.81 2.40 20.50
C LYS A 159 8.38 3.76 19.97
N ARG A 160 9.37 4.62 19.76
CA ARG A 160 9.25 5.85 18.99
C ARG A 160 10.24 5.77 17.85
N ILE A 161 9.79 6.08 16.64
CA ILE A 161 10.67 6.13 15.48
C ILE A 161 10.77 7.55 14.95
N LYS A 162 11.89 7.84 14.28
CA LYS A 162 12.12 9.10 13.58
C LYS A 162 11.78 8.95 12.11
N ILE A 163 10.84 9.76 11.64
CA ILE A 163 10.50 9.86 10.23
C ILE A 163 10.89 11.24 9.68
N ILE A 164 11.40 11.29 8.46
CA ILE A 164 11.74 12.51 7.74
C ILE A 164 10.72 12.66 6.62
N ASP A 165 9.96 13.74 6.59
CA ASP A 165 8.96 13.95 5.55
C ASP A 165 9.57 14.45 4.22
N LYS A 166 8.71 14.65 3.22
CA LYS A 166 9.13 15.11 1.87
C LYS A 166 9.76 16.51 1.88
N LEU A 167 9.53 17.30 2.93
CA LEU A 167 10.10 18.63 3.12
C LEU A 167 11.35 18.59 4.02
N HIS A 168 11.88 17.39 4.30
CA HIS A 168 13.02 17.16 5.18
C HIS A 168 12.80 17.55 6.65
N ILE A 169 11.55 17.61 7.10
CA ILE A 169 11.22 17.86 8.50
C ILE A 169 11.22 16.52 9.25
N GLU A 170 11.97 16.46 10.35
CA GLU A 170 12.01 15.28 11.24
C GLU A 170 10.80 15.30 12.19
N HIS A 171 10.12 14.15 12.31
CA HIS A 171 9.01 13.92 13.23
C HIS A 171 9.29 12.67 14.06
N GLU A 172 8.84 12.69 15.32
CA GLU A 172 8.82 11.49 16.15
C GLU A 172 7.41 10.87 16.16
N VAL A 173 7.34 9.57 15.90
CA VAL A 173 6.07 8.83 15.85
C VAL A 173 6.07 7.75 16.93
N PRO A 174 5.19 7.83 17.95
CA PRO A 174 4.97 6.75 18.91
C PRO A 174 4.18 5.62 18.24
N LEU A 175 4.83 4.46 18.04
CA LEU A 175 4.25 3.35 17.27
C LEU A 175 3.02 2.74 17.94
N ASP A 176 2.95 2.76 19.26
CA ASP A 176 1.79 2.31 20.05
C ASP A 176 0.48 3.06 19.72
N GLN A 177 0.57 4.26 19.14
CA GLN A 177 -0.57 5.17 18.95
C GLN A 177 -1.04 5.31 17.50
N VAL A 178 -0.40 4.61 16.56
CA VAL A 178 -0.69 4.73 15.12
C VAL A 178 -0.82 3.37 14.47
N GLU A 179 -1.69 3.25 13.48
CA GLU A 179 -1.79 2.04 12.68
C GLU A 179 -0.77 2.06 11.53
N PHE A 180 -0.01 0.97 11.38
CA PHE A 180 1.05 0.88 10.38
C PHE A 180 1.35 -0.55 9.95
N VAL A 181 2.12 -0.67 8.87
CA VAL A 181 2.60 -1.92 8.31
C VAL A 181 4.08 -1.81 7.99
N VAL A 182 4.85 -2.84 8.30
CA VAL A 182 6.26 -2.97 7.92
C VAL A 182 6.35 -4.03 6.83
N GLN A 183 7.02 -3.70 5.74
CA GLN A 183 7.17 -4.59 4.59
C GLN A 183 8.57 -4.47 4.01
N ARG A 184 9.12 -5.56 3.46
CA ARG A 184 10.37 -5.53 2.71
C ARG A 184 10.22 -4.66 1.45
N ARG A 185 11.30 -3.96 1.07
CA ARG A 185 11.33 -3.15 -0.15
C ARG A 185 11.69 -4.01 -1.35
N ALA A 186 10.81 -4.06 -2.34
CA ALA A 186 11.08 -4.69 -3.63
C ALA A 186 11.39 -3.68 -4.73
N GLU A 187 12.15 -4.12 -5.72
CA GLU A 187 12.24 -3.47 -7.02
C GLU A 187 11.03 -3.84 -7.88
N LEU A 188 10.41 -2.89 -8.57
CA LEU A 188 9.28 -3.19 -9.48
C LEU A 188 9.68 -4.15 -10.61
N VAL A 189 8.73 -5.00 -11.06
CA VAL A 189 8.94 -6.02 -12.10
C VAL A 189 9.54 -5.46 -13.39
N TYR A 190 9.02 -4.34 -13.90
CA TYR A 190 9.42 -3.80 -15.21
C TYR A 190 10.86 -3.27 -15.20
N PRO A 191 11.27 -2.42 -14.23
CA PRO A 191 12.67 -2.08 -14.03
C PRO A 191 13.59 -3.30 -13.87
N HIS A 192 13.18 -4.28 -13.06
CA HIS A 192 13.97 -5.48 -12.81
C HIS A 192 14.27 -6.25 -14.10
N LEU A 193 13.23 -6.58 -14.87
CA LEU A 193 13.38 -7.28 -16.16
C LEU A 193 14.13 -6.44 -17.19
N SER A 194 13.89 -5.13 -17.25
CA SER A 194 14.62 -4.26 -18.17
C SER A 194 16.12 -4.30 -17.90
N ARG A 195 16.51 -4.35 -16.62
CA ARG A 195 17.91 -4.44 -16.20
C ARG A 195 18.54 -5.76 -16.60
N LEU A 196 17.84 -6.88 -16.41
CA LEU A 196 18.33 -8.22 -16.81
C LEU A 196 18.53 -8.28 -18.33
N ILE A 197 17.55 -7.81 -19.11
CA ILE A 197 17.63 -7.75 -20.58
C ILE A 197 18.81 -6.88 -21.03
N GLN A 198 18.97 -5.68 -20.46
CA GLN A 198 20.07 -4.76 -20.82
C GLN A 198 21.46 -5.34 -20.52
N ARG A 199 21.57 -6.23 -19.53
CA ARG A 199 22.82 -6.91 -19.16
C ARG A 199 23.07 -8.18 -19.96
N GLY A 200 22.17 -8.57 -20.86
CA GLY A 200 22.25 -9.83 -21.60
C GLY A 200 21.93 -11.07 -20.76
N ASP A 201 21.45 -10.92 -19.52
CA ASP A 201 21.06 -12.03 -18.65
C ASP A 201 19.64 -12.52 -19.02
N LEU A 202 19.56 -13.18 -20.16
CA LEU A 202 18.31 -13.69 -20.70
C LEU A 202 17.73 -14.82 -19.84
N GLU A 203 18.58 -15.72 -19.33
CA GLU A 203 18.11 -16.83 -18.48
C GLU A 203 17.59 -16.33 -17.13
N GLY A 204 18.25 -15.33 -16.52
CA GLY A 204 17.72 -14.64 -15.36
C GLY A 204 16.36 -13.99 -15.64
N ALA A 205 16.19 -13.35 -16.80
CA ALA A 205 14.92 -12.74 -17.20
C ALA A 205 13.80 -13.80 -17.41
N LYS A 206 14.12 -14.94 -18.03
CA LYS A 206 13.17 -16.07 -18.18
C LYS A 206 12.77 -16.63 -16.82
N SER A 207 13.74 -16.86 -15.94
CA SER A 207 13.50 -17.33 -14.56
C SER A 207 12.61 -16.36 -13.77
N ALA A 208 12.84 -15.05 -13.92
CA ALA A 208 12.00 -14.02 -13.31
C ALA A 208 10.55 -14.07 -13.83
N VAL A 209 10.33 -14.27 -15.14
CA VAL A 209 8.98 -14.42 -15.70
C VAL A 209 8.27 -15.66 -15.12
N ARG A 210 8.92 -16.83 -15.12
CA ARG A 210 8.36 -18.08 -14.58
C ARG A 210 8.01 -17.96 -13.10
N SER A 211 8.95 -17.45 -12.30
CA SER A 211 8.73 -17.25 -10.86
C SER A 211 7.57 -16.29 -10.57
N LEU A 212 7.37 -15.26 -11.40
CA LEU A 212 6.24 -14.34 -11.26
C LEU A 212 4.89 -15.03 -11.50
N VAL A 213 4.79 -15.91 -12.51
CA VAL A 213 3.59 -16.73 -12.74
C VAL A 213 3.36 -17.67 -11.56
N SER A 214 4.42 -18.35 -11.10
CA SER A 214 4.37 -19.23 -9.92
C SER A 214 3.86 -18.50 -8.67
N LEU A 215 4.28 -17.25 -8.44
CA LEU A 215 3.76 -16.43 -7.34
C LEU A 215 2.25 -16.18 -7.43
N ILE A 216 1.74 -15.87 -8.64
CA ILE A 216 0.31 -15.62 -8.86
C ILE A 216 -0.47 -16.91 -8.58
N VAL A 217 0.00 -18.05 -9.09
CA VAL A 217 -0.62 -19.36 -8.85
C VAL A 217 -0.58 -19.71 -7.36
N LYS A 218 0.56 -19.55 -6.68
CA LYS A 218 0.72 -19.82 -5.24
C LYS A 218 -0.30 -19.02 -4.41
N ARG A 219 -0.52 -17.75 -4.75
CA ARG A 219 -1.54 -16.91 -4.11
C ARG A 219 -2.95 -17.49 -4.33
N SER A 220 -3.28 -17.86 -5.56
CA SER A 220 -4.61 -18.43 -5.88
C SER A 220 -4.85 -19.78 -5.21
N CYS A 221 -3.84 -20.67 -5.15
CA CYS A 221 -3.92 -21.94 -4.42
C CYS A 221 -4.14 -21.77 -2.91
N LYS A 222 -3.75 -20.62 -2.34
CA LYS A 222 -4.08 -20.25 -0.96
C LYS A 222 -5.53 -19.76 -0.80
N GLY A 223 -6.31 -19.68 -1.87
CA GLY A 223 -7.67 -19.16 -1.88
C GLY A 223 -7.71 -17.65 -1.72
N ILE A 224 -6.73 -16.92 -2.28
CA ILE A 224 -6.63 -15.47 -2.12
C ILE A 224 -6.69 -14.79 -3.49
N TYR A 225 -7.71 -13.96 -3.65
CA TYR A 225 -7.94 -13.14 -4.84
C TYR A 225 -7.41 -11.73 -4.64
N ASP A 226 -6.91 -11.12 -5.72
CA ASP A 226 -6.48 -9.71 -5.74
C ASP A 226 -7.35 -8.92 -6.72
N GLU A 227 -8.11 -7.97 -6.17
CA GLU A 227 -9.03 -7.14 -6.96
C GLU A 227 -8.30 -6.12 -7.87
N ASP A 228 -6.99 -5.91 -7.74
CA ASP A 228 -6.21 -4.96 -8.57
C ASP A 228 -4.78 -5.46 -8.84
N ALA A 229 -4.62 -6.72 -9.24
CA ALA A 229 -3.33 -7.35 -9.53
C ALA A 229 -2.61 -6.79 -10.78
N ARG A 230 -2.10 -5.57 -10.71
CA ARG A 230 -1.35 -4.93 -11.82
C ARG A 230 0.15 -5.13 -11.67
N ILE A 231 0.73 -6.02 -12.49
CA ILE A 231 2.15 -6.41 -12.46
C ILE A 231 3.11 -5.20 -12.40
N HIS A 232 2.94 -4.20 -13.25
CA HIS A 232 3.86 -3.06 -13.36
C HIS A 232 4.03 -2.20 -12.09
N ARG A 233 3.10 -2.29 -11.13
CA ARG A 233 3.09 -1.42 -9.93
C ARG A 233 2.88 -2.16 -8.61
N ASN A 234 2.25 -3.33 -8.64
CA ASN A 234 1.84 -4.06 -7.44
C ASN A 234 2.71 -5.29 -7.17
N PHE A 235 3.65 -5.60 -8.08
CA PHE A 235 4.58 -6.72 -7.94
C PHE A 235 6.02 -6.20 -8.04
N GLY A 236 6.95 -6.96 -7.45
CA GLY A 236 8.37 -6.68 -7.55
C GLY A 236 9.24 -7.85 -7.16
N PHE A 237 10.55 -7.62 -7.11
CA PHE A 237 11.57 -8.60 -6.79
C PHE A 237 12.45 -8.15 -5.62
N ILE A 238 12.85 -9.12 -4.79
CA ILE A 238 13.91 -9.00 -3.79
C ILE A 238 14.83 -10.19 -3.98
N ASP A 239 16.11 -9.95 -4.19
CA ASP A 239 17.14 -11.00 -4.35
C ASP A 239 16.72 -12.09 -5.35
N GLY A 240 16.14 -11.68 -6.48
CA GLY A 240 15.66 -12.57 -7.54
C GLY A 240 14.32 -13.28 -7.26
N ARG A 241 13.70 -13.08 -6.08
CA ARG A 241 12.40 -13.66 -5.73
C ARG A 241 11.27 -12.66 -5.93
N PRO A 242 10.17 -13.04 -6.60
CA PRO A 242 9.04 -12.15 -6.80
C PRO A 242 8.19 -12.05 -5.53
N LEU A 243 7.53 -10.90 -5.35
CA LEU A 243 6.56 -10.65 -4.29
C LEU A 243 5.48 -9.63 -4.69
N ILE A 244 4.39 -9.59 -3.93
CA ILE A 244 3.27 -8.66 -4.05
C ILE A 244 3.51 -7.47 -3.11
N ILE A 245 3.72 -6.29 -3.70
CA ILE A 245 4.04 -5.05 -2.97
C ILE A 245 2.77 -4.38 -2.42
N ASP A 246 1.70 -4.30 -3.24
CA ASP A 246 0.45 -3.67 -2.84
C ASP A 246 -0.54 -4.72 -2.37
N VAL A 247 -0.68 -4.82 -1.04
CA VAL A 247 -1.56 -5.78 -0.37
C VAL A 247 -2.88 -5.16 0.05
N GLY A 248 -3.29 -4.03 -0.55
CA GLY A 248 -4.47 -3.27 -0.14
C GLY A 248 -5.81 -3.79 -0.64
N ARG A 249 -5.83 -4.82 -1.50
CA ARG A 249 -7.02 -5.37 -2.17
C ARG A 249 -7.04 -6.89 -2.31
N LEU A 250 -6.44 -7.58 -1.35
CA LEU A 250 -6.51 -9.02 -1.18
C LEU A 250 -7.79 -9.39 -0.45
N VAL A 251 -8.49 -10.40 -0.95
CA VAL A 251 -9.68 -10.97 -0.33
C VAL A 251 -9.56 -12.49 -0.30
N PHE A 252 -10.07 -13.11 0.75
CA PHE A 252 -10.17 -14.55 0.80
C PHE A 252 -11.34 -15.01 -0.07
N ASP A 253 -11.04 -15.83 -1.05
CA ASP A 253 -11.98 -16.40 -2.01
C ASP A 253 -11.56 -17.86 -2.30
N PRO A 254 -12.19 -18.84 -1.63
CA PRO A 254 -11.89 -20.26 -1.82
C PRO A 254 -12.04 -20.75 -3.25
N SER A 255 -12.87 -20.09 -4.07
CA SER A 255 -13.05 -20.47 -5.48
C SER A 255 -11.77 -20.33 -6.29
N GLN A 256 -10.83 -19.47 -5.86
CA GLN A 256 -9.52 -19.33 -6.51
C GLN A 256 -8.67 -20.61 -6.45
N LYS A 257 -9.03 -21.59 -5.61
CA LYS A 257 -8.34 -22.88 -5.55
C LYS A 257 -8.70 -23.80 -6.72
N ASP A 258 -9.81 -23.52 -7.40
CA ASP A 258 -10.21 -24.25 -8.61
C ASP A 258 -9.24 -23.91 -9.78
N PRO A 259 -8.62 -24.92 -10.42
CA PRO A 259 -7.82 -24.76 -11.63
C PRO A 259 -8.40 -23.84 -12.67
N HIS A 260 -9.67 -24.02 -13.03
CA HIS A 260 -10.32 -23.21 -14.06
C HIS A 260 -10.43 -21.73 -13.65
N VAL A 261 -10.61 -21.46 -12.36
CA VAL A 261 -10.72 -20.10 -11.83
C VAL A 261 -9.36 -19.41 -11.83
N TYR A 262 -8.31 -20.04 -11.30
CA TYR A 262 -7.01 -19.39 -11.23
C TYR A 262 -6.32 -19.30 -12.59
N GLN A 263 -6.48 -20.28 -13.50
CA GLN A 263 -5.95 -20.20 -14.86
C GLN A 263 -6.49 -18.95 -15.57
N ARG A 264 -7.79 -18.67 -15.42
CA ARG A 264 -8.42 -17.45 -15.94
C ARG A 264 -7.88 -16.18 -15.28
N ASP A 265 -7.66 -16.21 -13.97
CA ASP A 265 -7.08 -15.06 -13.26
C ASP A 265 -5.63 -14.77 -13.70
N VAL A 266 -4.80 -15.80 -13.84
CA VAL A 266 -3.43 -15.69 -14.35
C VAL A 266 -3.42 -15.04 -15.74
N ARG A 267 -4.26 -15.51 -16.68
CA ARG A 267 -4.39 -14.91 -18.02
C ARG A 267 -4.78 -13.43 -17.95
N ARG A 268 -5.77 -13.09 -17.13
CA ARG A 268 -6.23 -11.70 -16.92
C ARG A 268 -5.11 -10.80 -16.38
N ILE A 269 -4.37 -11.28 -15.39
CA ILE A 269 -3.30 -10.51 -14.73
C ILE A 269 -2.11 -10.28 -15.68
N THR A 270 -1.79 -11.30 -16.47
CA THR A 270 -0.60 -11.31 -17.32
C THR A 270 -0.81 -10.69 -18.70
N GLU A 271 -2.05 -10.45 -19.15
CA GLU A 271 -2.36 -9.90 -20.47
C GLU A 271 -1.53 -8.64 -20.84
N ARG A 272 -1.55 -7.62 -19.97
CA ARG A 272 -0.78 -6.38 -20.22
C ARG A 272 0.72 -6.58 -20.10
N PHE A 273 1.13 -7.55 -19.30
CA PHE A 273 2.53 -7.89 -19.11
C PHE A 273 3.10 -8.60 -20.34
N LYS A 274 2.36 -9.55 -20.91
CA LYS A 274 2.63 -10.17 -22.21
C LYS A 274 2.85 -9.13 -23.30
N ASN A 275 1.92 -8.18 -23.44
CA ASN A 275 2.05 -7.09 -24.43
C ASN A 275 3.30 -6.23 -24.22
N TRP A 276 3.75 -6.08 -22.96
CA TRP A 276 4.99 -5.37 -22.66
C TRP A 276 6.23 -6.21 -22.99
N LEU A 277 6.22 -7.51 -22.66
CA LEU A 277 7.29 -8.45 -23.01
C LEU A 277 7.47 -8.55 -24.52
N GLN A 278 6.39 -8.69 -25.29
CA GLN A 278 6.45 -8.77 -26.76
C GLN A 278 7.19 -7.58 -27.39
N LYS A 279 7.04 -6.38 -26.81
CA LYS A 279 7.71 -5.16 -27.27
C LYS A 279 9.17 -5.07 -26.82
N LYS A 280 9.52 -5.69 -25.69
CA LYS A 280 10.85 -5.58 -25.07
C LYS A 280 11.78 -6.72 -25.47
N ASN A 281 11.28 -7.94 -25.47
CA ASN A 281 11.96 -9.15 -25.88
C ASN A 281 10.90 -10.23 -26.19
N PRO A 282 10.60 -10.51 -27.48
CA PRO A 282 9.60 -11.51 -27.88
C PRO A 282 9.81 -12.89 -27.27
N GLN A 283 11.06 -13.32 -27.04
CA GLN A 283 11.36 -14.62 -26.44
C GLN A 283 10.82 -14.73 -25.01
N LEU A 284 10.83 -13.65 -24.23
CA LEU A 284 10.23 -13.66 -22.89
C LEU A 284 8.70 -13.73 -22.94
N SER A 285 8.08 -13.20 -24.01
CA SER A 285 6.65 -13.35 -24.23
C SER A 285 6.29 -14.82 -24.49
N SER A 286 7.09 -15.54 -25.29
CA SER A 286 6.92 -16.97 -25.51
C SER A 286 7.06 -17.77 -24.21
N VAL A 287 8.07 -17.46 -23.38
CA VAL A 287 8.22 -18.11 -22.06
C VAL A 287 7.01 -17.88 -21.16
N LEU A 288 6.42 -16.68 -21.19
CA LEU A 288 5.19 -16.41 -20.43
C LEU A 288 4.01 -17.23 -20.95
N GLU A 289 3.86 -17.36 -22.27
CA GLU A 289 2.80 -18.17 -22.88
C GLU A 289 2.94 -19.65 -22.53
N GLU A 290 4.13 -20.22 -22.70
CA GLU A 290 4.46 -21.60 -22.33
C GLU A 290 4.11 -21.88 -20.86
N GLU A 291 4.49 -20.98 -19.95
CA GLU A 291 4.20 -21.13 -18.53
C GLU A 291 2.69 -21.09 -18.26
N ILE A 292 1.94 -20.20 -18.92
CA ILE A 292 0.48 -20.13 -18.78
C ILE A 292 -0.21 -21.36 -19.38
N GLU A 293 0.29 -21.88 -20.49
CA GLU A 293 -0.25 -23.08 -21.14
C GLU A 293 0.02 -24.34 -20.32
N SER A 294 1.17 -24.42 -19.65
CA SER A 294 1.48 -25.55 -18.75
C SER A 294 0.56 -25.64 -17.52
N LEU A 295 -0.19 -24.56 -17.22
CA LEU A 295 -1.19 -24.55 -16.16
C LEU A 295 -2.54 -25.14 -16.59
N LEU A 296 -2.79 -25.31 -17.89
CA LEU A 296 -4.04 -25.82 -18.47
C LEU A 296 -4.11 -27.35 -18.42
#